data_AF-A0A7I9ZD90-F1
#
_entry.id   AF-A0A7I9ZD90-F1
#
_cell.length_a   1.000
_cell.length_b   1.000
_cell.length_c   1.000
_cell.angle_alpha   90.00
_cell.angle_beta   90.00
_cell.angle_gamma   90.00
#
_symmetry.space_group_name_H-M   'P 1'
#
loop_
_entity.id
_entity.type
_entity.pdbx_description
1 polymer ?
#
loop_
_entity_poly.entity_id
_entity_poly.type
_entity_poly.pdbx_seq_one_letter_code
_entity_poly.pdbx_strand_id
1 'polypeptide(L)'
;MWSGNTAGRVRMTRSGNRQLNAALHRIAVTQIRLSGLGQTYYRNRIDAGDSTTEALRCLKRRLARVVFHNLHTDHKNRIQPRQPAAA
;
A
#
# COMPACT_ATOMS: atom_id res chain seq x y z
N MET A 1 -10.86 0.08 -2.60
CA MET A 1 -9.79 -0.75 -2.01
C MET A 1 -10.42 -2.07 -1.60
N TRP A 2 -9.91 -3.22 -2.04
CA TRP A 2 -10.49 -4.54 -1.70
C TRP A 2 -10.17 -4.90 -0.24
N SER A 3 -11.17 -5.13 0.61
CA SER A 3 -10.99 -5.89 1.86
C SER A 3 -10.65 -7.33 1.50
N GLY A 4 -9.67 -7.91 2.19
CA GLY A 4 -8.99 -9.13 1.76
C GLY A 4 -9.52 -10.43 2.34
N ASN A 5 -10.79 -10.51 2.69
CA ASN A 5 -11.33 -11.73 3.29
C ASN A 5 -12.80 -11.93 2.96
N THR A 6 -13.10 -12.36 1.73
CA THR A 6 -14.44 -12.85 1.41
C THR A 6 -14.27 -14.07 0.52
N ALA A 7 -14.69 -15.23 1.01
CA ALA A 7 -14.78 -16.46 0.26
C ALA A 7 -15.86 -16.28 -0.84
N GLY A 8 -15.47 -15.73 -1.99
CA GLY A 8 -16.37 -15.45 -3.12
C GLY A 8 -15.85 -14.38 -4.09
N ARG A 9 -16.54 -14.23 -5.23
CA ARG A 9 -16.26 -13.16 -6.22
C ARG A 9 -16.61 -11.80 -5.63
N VAL A 10 -15.64 -11.11 -5.04
CA VAL A 10 -15.82 -9.75 -4.50
C VAL A 10 -16.14 -8.78 -5.64
N ARG A 11 -17.35 -8.20 -5.60
CA ARG A 11 -17.79 -7.19 -6.57
C ARG A 11 -16.84 -5.99 -6.55
N MET A 12 -16.49 -5.50 -7.73
CA MET A 12 -15.62 -4.33 -7.87
C MET A 12 -16.35 -3.09 -7.35
N THR A 13 -16.07 -2.68 -6.11
CA THR A 13 -16.64 -1.45 -5.55
C THR A 13 -16.10 -0.25 -6.32
N ARG A 14 -17.00 0.51 -6.96
CA ARG A 14 -16.66 1.76 -7.63
C ARG A 14 -16.52 2.96 -6.68
N SER A 15 -16.60 2.71 -5.39
CA SER A 15 -16.54 3.71 -4.32
C SER A 15 -15.08 4.04 -3.92
N GLY A 16 -14.87 5.22 -3.34
CA GLY A 16 -13.59 5.69 -2.76
C GLY A 16 -12.70 6.52 -3.68
N ASN A 17 -11.60 7.05 -3.14
CA ASN A 17 -10.68 7.97 -3.85
C ASN A 17 -9.99 7.26 -5.04
N ARG A 18 -10.42 7.59 -6.26
CA ARG A 18 -9.93 6.98 -7.51
C ARG A 18 -8.49 7.31 -7.82
N GLN A 19 -8.09 8.56 -7.59
CA GLN A 19 -6.75 9.04 -7.85
C GLN A 19 -5.75 8.30 -6.95
N LEU A 20 -6.07 8.17 -5.66
CA LEU A 20 -5.23 7.44 -4.71
C LEU A 20 -5.11 5.95 -5.09
N ASN A 21 -6.22 5.30 -5.45
CA ASN A 21 -6.19 3.89 -5.86
C ASN A 21 -5.36 3.70 -7.15
N ALA A 22 -5.47 4.62 -8.11
CA ALA A 22 -4.68 4.59 -9.34
C ALA A 22 -3.19 4.83 -9.07
N ALA A 23 -2.84 5.78 -8.20
CA ALA A 23 -1.47 6.05 -7.79
C ALA A 23 -0.83 4.83 -7.13
N LEU A 24 -1.50 4.20 -6.15
CA LEU A 24 -1.03 2.99 -5.50
C LEU A 24 -0.85 1.83 -6.49
N HIS A 25 -1.73 1.71 -7.49
CA HIS A 25 -1.59 0.70 -8.52
C HIS A 25 -0.36 0.94 -9.39
N ARG A 26 -0.14 2.19 -9.85
CA ARG A 26 1.04 2.56 -10.64
C ARG A 26 2.34 2.30 -9.88
N ILE A 27 2.41 2.71 -8.61
CA ILE A 27 3.58 2.45 -7.74
C ILE A 27 3.84 0.95 -7.63
N ALA A 28 2.81 0.13 -7.40
CA ALA A 28 2.96 -1.32 -7.29
C ALA A 28 3.51 -1.93 -8.59
N VAL A 29 3.00 -1.54 -9.76
CA VAL A 29 3.49 -2.03 -11.06
C VAL A 29 4.94 -1.61 -11.28
N THR A 30 5.29 -0.36 -10.99
CA THR A 30 6.67 0.12 -11.08
C THR A 30 7.60 -0.65 -10.15
N GLN A 31 7.19 -0.92 -8.90
CA GLN A 31 8.00 -1.68 -7.94
C GLN A 31 8.17 -3.16 -8.31
N ILE A 32 7.25 -3.75 -9.08
CA ILE A 32 7.40 -5.12 -9.60
C ILE A 32 8.39 -5.15 -10.76
N ARG A 33 8.38 -4.11 -11.61
CA ARG A 33 9.26 -3.99 -12.79
C ARG A 33 10.70 -3.67 -12.40
N LEU A 34 10.90 -2.85 -11.38
CA LEU A 34 12.22 -2.45 -10.91
C LEU A 34 12.75 -3.45 -9.88
N SER A 35 14.06 -3.70 -9.91
CA SER A 35 14.75 -4.48 -8.90
C SER A 35 14.70 -3.76 -7.55
N GLY A 36 14.03 -4.34 -6.56
CA GLY A 36 13.91 -3.74 -5.24
C GLY A 36 12.97 -4.48 -4.29
N LEU A 37 12.74 -3.90 -3.10
CA LEU A 37 11.98 -4.53 -2.01
C LEU A 37 10.55 -4.94 -2.41
N GLY A 38 9.90 -4.15 -3.28
CA GLY A 38 8.55 -4.46 -3.75
C GLY A 38 8.51 -5.68 -4.68
N GLN A 39 9.53 -5.84 -5.54
CA GLN A 39 9.69 -7.01 -6.40
C GLN A 39 9.99 -8.26 -5.57
N THR A 40 10.92 -8.18 -4.61
CA THR A 40 11.22 -9.29 -3.70
C THR A 40 9.97 -9.72 -2.94
N TYR A 41 9.21 -8.77 -2.38
CA TYR A 41 7.97 -9.08 -1.69
C TYR A 41 6.94 -9.74 -2.60
N TYR A 42 6.79 -9.25 -3.83
CA TYR A 42 5.88 -9.86 -4.81
C TYR A 42 6.29 -11.28 -5.15
N ARG A 43 7.57 -11.53 -5.42
CA ARG A 43 8.11 -12.87 -5.73
C ARG A 43 7.91 -13.83 -4.57
N ASN A 44 8.25 -13.42 -3.35
CA ASN A 44 8.02 -14.25 -2.15
C ASN A 44 6.55 -14.64 -1.97
N ARG A 45 5.59 -13.79 -2.37
CA ARG A 45 4.16 -14.14 -2.34
C ARG A 45 3.78 -15.16 -3.42
N ILE A 46 4.33 -15.02 -4.63
CA ILE A 46 4.17 -16.01 -5.70
C ILE A 46 4.76 -17.36 -5.28
N ASP A 47 5.96 -17.35 -4.71
CA ASP A 47 6.64 -18.56 -4.22
C ASP A 47 5.88 -19.22 -3.06
N ALA A 48 5.13 -18.44 -2.28
CA ALA A 48 4.22 -18.93 -1.23
C ALA A 48 2.88 -19.48 -1.77
N GLY A 49 2.67 -19.49 -3.10
CA GLY A 49 1.48 -20.06 -3.74
C GLY A 49 0.34 -19.09 -4.02
N ASP A 50 0.53 -17.78 -3.80
CA ASP A 50 -0.50 -16.80 -4.19
C ASP A 50 -0.62 -16.70 -5.72
N SER A 51 -1.84 -16.46 -6.20
CA SER A 51 -2.01 -16.00 -7.58
C SER A 51 -1.37 -14.61 -7.81
N THR A 52 -1.03 -14.29 -9.05
CA THR A 52 -0.48 -12.96 -9.43
C THR A 52 -1.37 -11.81 -8.96
N THR A 53 -2.69 -11.99 -9.01
CA THR A 53 -3.66 -10.98 -8.57
C THR A 53 -3.68 -10.81 -7.05
N GLU A 54 -3.47 -11.89 -6.30
CA GLU A 54 -3.37 -11.88 -4.84
C GLU A 54 -2.06 -11.29 -4.37
N ALA A 55 -0.93 -11.69 -4.96
CA ALA A 55 0.38 -11.11 -4.69
C ALA A 55 0.38 -9.59 -4.95
N LEU A 56 -0.18 -9.16 -6.08
CA LEU A 56 -0.33 -7.72 -6.40
C LEU A 56 -1.26 -7.00 -5.40
N ARG A 57 -2.33 -7.67 -4.93
CA ARG A 57 -3.25 -7.11 -3.93
C ARG A 57 -2.54 -6.95 -2.58
N CYS A 58 -1.77 -7.94 -2.16
CA CYS A 58 -0.95 -7.90 -0.95
C CYS A 58 0.07 -6.76 -1.02
N LEU A 59 0.78 -6.60 -2.15
CA LEU A 59 1.72 -5.49 -2.36
C LEU A 59 1.02 -4.13 -2.26
N LYS A 60 -0.10 -3.93 -2.97
CA LYS A 60 -0.88 -2.67 -2.89
C LYS A 60 -1.34 -2.36 -1.47
N ARG A 61 -1.76 -3.38 -0.71
CA ARG A 61 -2.19 -3.21 0.69
C ARG A 61 -1.03 -2.82 1.60
N ARG A 62 0.15 -3.42 1.40
CA ARG A 62 1.38 -3.02 2.10
C ARG A 62 1.72 -1.56 1.82
N LEU A 63 1.68 -1.14 0.54
CA LEU A 63 1.92 0.25 0.15
C LEU A 63 0.92 1.21 0.78
N ALA A 64 -0.37 0.87 0.79
CA ALA A 64 -1.40 1.70 1.44
C ALA A 64 -1.12 1.91 2.94
N ARG A 65 -0.69 0.87 3.65
CA ARG A 65 -0.31 0.98 5.07
C ARG A 65 0.90 1.88 5.29
N VAL A 66 1.93 1.75 4.45
CA VAL A 66 3.13 2.60 4.53
C VAL A 66 2.76 4.07 4.28
N VAL A 67 1.99 4.34 3.23
CA VAL A 67 1.54 5.71 2.92
C VAL A 67 0.70 6.27 4.06
N PHE A 68 -0.23 5.50 4.60
CA PHE A 68 -1.03 5.94 5.75
C PHE A 68 -0.17 6.26 6.97
N HIS A 69 0.79 5.39 7.30
CA HIS A 69 1.68 5.62 8.44
C HIS A 69 2.55 6.87 8.25
N ASN A 70 3.06 7.11 7.04
CA ASN A 70 3.83 8.30 6.72
C ASN A 70 2.99 9.56 6.84
N LEU A 71 1.76 9.57 6.27
CA LEU A 71 0.84 10.70 6.38
C LEU A 71 0.43 10.97 7.82
N HIS A 72 0.20 9.92 8.61
CA HIS A 72 -0.13 10.07 10.02
C HIS A 72 1.05 10.61 10.83
N THR A 73 2.26 10.16 10.54
CA THR A 73 3.49 10.67 11.16
C THR A 73 3.73 12.13 10.82
N ASP A 74 3.57 12.50 9.55
CA ASP A 74 3.63 13.89 9.08
C ASP A 74 2.58 14.76 9.79
N HIS A 75 1.33 14.28 9.87
CA HIS A 75 0.26 14.97 10.57
C HIS A 75 0.57 15.17 12.06
N LYS A 76 1.09 14.15 12.75
CA LYS A 76 1.54 14.27 14.14
C LYS A 76 2.65 15.30 14.28
N ASN A 77 3.66 15.26 13.42
CA ASN A 77 4.77 16.22 13.43
C ASN A 77 4.30 17.66 13.17
N ARG A 78 3.25 17.84 12.38
CA ARG A 78 2.64 19.15 12.12
C ARG A 78 1.83 19.68 13.30
N ILE A 79 1.10 18.80 13.99
CA ILE A 79 0.28 19.17 15.15
C ILE A 79 1.14 19.40 16.40
N GLN A 80 2.23 18.65 16.55
CA GLN A 80 3.16 18.86 17.64
C GLN A 80 3.87 20.21 17.40
N PRO A 81 3.65 21.24 18.23
CA PRO A 81 4.48 22.43 18.15
C PRO A 81 5.93 21.98 18.40
N ARG A 82 6.85 22.43 17.54
CA ARG A 82 8.29 22.26 17.78
C ARG A 82 8.55 22.77 19.18
N GLN A 83 8.83 21.88 20.14
CA GLN A 83 9.26 22.32 21.45
C GLN A 83 10.50 23.17 21.22
N PRO A 84 10.51 24.46 21.62
CA PRO A 84 11.71 25.26 21.50
C PRO A 84 12.79 24.56 22.31
N ALA A 85 13.94 24.33 21.68
CA ALA A 85 15.11 23.81 22.37
C ALA A 85 15.36 24.72 23.59
N ALA A 86 15.27 24.14 24.78
CA ALA A 86 15.51 24.84 26.03
C ALA A 86 16.92 25.44 25.98
N ALA A 87 17.01 26.74 26.23
CA ALA A 87 18.25 27.52 26.32
C ALA A 87 18.94 27.30 27.67
#